data_AF-A0A7J9W850-F1
#
_entry.id   AF-A0A7J9W850-F1
#
_cell.length_a   1.000
_cell.length_b   1.000
_cell.length_c   1.000
_cell.angle_alpha   90.00
_cell.angle_beta   90.00
_cell.angle_gamma   90.00
#
_symmetry.space_group_name_H-M   'P 1'
#
loop_
_entity.id
_entity.type
_entity.pdbx_description
1 polymer ?
#
loop_
_entity_poly.entity_id
_entity_poly.type
_entity_poly.pdbx_seq_one_letter_code
_entity_poly.pdbx_strand_id
1 'polypeptide(L)'
;QTVLRVHSRVADLYNNPMNQTEQQLRLTIQALRERQEHEMVNNRDFGLLHAADLKQRIHARTGPPTPDDFDELLATVWRDPEIFLAHPRTIAAFGRECSRRGIYPDSVDMNGHQVPAWRGVPVLPCNKIPISDARTSSVLLFRRGEDNQGVIGLHQTGIPDEYEPGLNVRFMNINEKAVISYLVSTYYSAAVMTPDALGLLEDVEIGRES
;
A
#
# COMPACT_ATOMS: atom_id res chain seq x y z
N GLN A 1 -8.85 8.09 12.20
CA GLN A 1 -10.05 7.88 13.03
C GLN A 1 -11.31 8.23 12.24
N THR A 2 -12.40 7.49 12.45
CA THR A 2 -13.73 7.71 11.84
C THR A 2 -14.82 7.37 12.87
N VAL A 3 -15.97 8.05 12.79
CA VAL A 3 -17.14 7.74 13.64
C VAL A 3 -18.19 7.00 12.81
N LEU A 4 -18.49 5.75 13.19
CA LEU A 4 -19.63 4.99 12.66
C LEU A 4 -20.90 5.40 13.41
N ARG A 5 -22.00 5.61 12.68
CA ARG A 5 -23.31 5.96 13.23
C ARG A 5 -24.37 4.99 12.73
N VAL A 6 -25.02 4.28 13.64
CA VAL A 6 -26.04 3.27 13.34
C VAL A 6 -27.33 3.61 14.06
N HIS A 7 -28.47 3.61 13.37
CA HIS A 7 -29.75 3.82 14.04
C HIS A 7 -30.16 2.55 14.80
N SER A 8 -30.53 2.67 16.08
CA SER A 8 -30.91 1.52 16.93
C SER A 8 -32.01 0.66 16.31
N ARG A 9 -33.03 1.30 15.71
CA ARG A 9 -34.12 0.62 15.01
C ARG A 9 -33.64 -0.31 13.88
N VAL A 10 -32.56 0.05 13.18
CA VAL A 10 -31.97 -0.78 12.12
C VAL A 10 -31.20 -1.96 12.72
N ALA A 11 -30.47 -1.71 13.81
CA ALA A 11 -29.78 -2.77 14.56
C ALA A 11 -30.77 -3.79 15.16
N ASP A 12 -31.94 -3.35 15.63
CA ASP A 12 -32.92 -4.21 16.27
C ASP A 12 -33.82 -4.97 15.27
N LEU A 13 -34.28 -4.31 14.19
CA LEU A 13 -35.27 -4.89 13.25
C LEU A 13 -34.65 -5.72 12.13
N TYR A 14 -33.42 -5.42 11.70
CA TYR A 14 -32.81 -6.04 10.50
C TYR A 14 -31.63 -6.95 10.83
N ASN A 15 -31.65 -7.61 11.98
CA ASN A 15 -30.50 -8.37 12.50
C ASN A 15 -30.40 -9.82 11.99
N ASN A 16 -31.36 -10.28 11.18
CA ASN A 16 -31.38 -11.63 10.60
C ASN A 16 -31.64 -11.60 9.10
N PRO A 17 -30.91 -12.39 8.28
CA PRO A 17 -29.87 -13.37 8.68
C PRO A 17 -28.48 -12.76 8.93
N MET A 18 -28.28 -11.45 8.71
CA MET A 18 -26.99 -10.76 8.87
C MET A 18 -27.10 -9.60 9.87
N ASN A 19 -26.15 -9.52 10.79
CA ASN A 19 -26.08 -8.44 11.77
C ASN A 19 -25.64 -7.12 11.11
N GLN A 20 -26.55 -6.15 11.04
CA GLN A 20 -26.30 -4.89 10.33
C GLN A 20 -25.18 -4.07 10.96
N THR A 21 -25.12 -4.03 12.29
CA THR A 21 -24.09 -3.27 13.02
C THR A 21 -22.72 -3.84 12.74
N GLU A 22 -22.58 -5.17 12.75
CA GLU A 22 -21.33 -5.85 12.45
C GLU A 22 -20.89 -5.63 11.00
N GLN A 23 -21.81 -5.70 10.04
CA GLN A 23 -21.48 -5.45 8.63
C GLN A 23 -21.08 -3.99 8.38
N GLN A 24 -21.77 -3.02 8.98
CA GLN A 24 -21.40 -1.60 8.86
C GLN A 24 -20.05 -1.31 9.52
N LEU A 25 -19.76 -1.96 10.65
CA LEU A 25 -18.45 -1.87 11.29
C LEU A 25 -17.36 -2.46 10.38
N ARG A 26 -17.58 -3.65 9.80
CA ARG A 26 -16.65 -4.29 8.87
C ARG A 26 -16.31 -3.40 7.68
N LEU A 27 -17.33 -2.80 7.05
CA LEU A 27 -17.12 -1.88 5.92
C LEU A 27 -16.36 -0.61 6.34
N THR A 28 -16.64 -0.08 7.53
CA THR A 28 -15.93 1.08 8.08
C THR A 28 -14.46 0.77 8.34
N ILE A 29 -14.19 -0.41 8.91
CA ILE A 29 -12.83 -0.91 9.12
C ILE A 29 -12.10 -1.06 7.79
N GLN A 30 -12.73 -1.68 6.78
CA GLN A 30 -12.13 -1.82 5.46
C GLN A 30 -11.79 -0.45 4.83
N ALA A 31 -12.70 0.51 4.89
CA ALA A 31 -12.44 1.87 4.42
C ALA A 31 -11.28 2.56 5.17
N LEU A 32 -11.15 2.31 6.48
CA LEU A 32 -10.01 2.78 7.27
C LEU A 32 -8.70 2.09 6.89
N ARG A 33 -8.71 0.79 6.57
CA ARG A 33 -7.53 0.06 6.09
C ARG A 33 -7.08 0.55 4.71
N GLU A 34 -8.01 0.81 3.79
CA GLU A 34 -7.73 1.42 2.49
C GLU A 34 -7.07 2.81 2.64
N ARG A 35 -7.55 3.60 3.62
CA ARG A 35 -6.92 4.88 3.96
C ARG A 35 -5.56 4.70 4.60
N GLN A 36 -5.40 3.72 5.48
CA GLN A 36 -4.12 3.38 6.08
C GLN A 36 -3.08 3.03 5.02
N GLU A 37 -3.44 2.20 4.03
CA GLU A 37 -2.55 1.87 2.91
C GLU A 37 -2.13 3.14 2.14
N HIS A 38 -3.08 4.05 1.88
CA HIS A 38 -2.78 5.32 1.22
C HIS A 38 -1.76 6.16 2.00
N GLU A 39 -1.94 6.28 3.32
CA GLU A 39 -1.06 7.06 4.18
C GLU A 39 0.32 6.39 4.33
N MET A 40 0.39 5.06 4.43
CA MET A 40 1.67 4.33 4.45
C MET A 40 2.51 4.59 3.19
N VAL A 41 1.89 4.85 2.04
CA VAL A 41 2.58 5.14 0.79
C VAL A 41 2.87 6.64 0.63
N ASN A 42 1.89 7.50 0.90
CA ASN A 42 1.89 8.92 0.48
C ASN A 42 2.07 9.93 1.61
N ASN A 43 2.04 9.53 2.87
CA ASN A 43 2.17 10.48 3.98
C ASN A 43 3.54 11.19 3.93
N ARG A 44 3.57 12.51 4.13
CA ARG A 44 4.81 13.29 4.02
C ARG A 44 5.80 13.05 5.15
N ASP A 45 5.32 12.63 6.31
CA ASP A 45 6.14 12.47 7.51
C ASP A 45 6.79 11.08 7.57
N PHE A 46 6.09 10.03 7.14
CA PHE A 46 6.56 8.63 7.24
C PHE A 46 6.26 7.76 6.02
N GLY A 47 5.55 8.27 5.01
CA GLY A 47 5.13 7.47 3.86
C GLY A 47 6.33 7.06 3.00
N LEU A 48 6.26 5.86 2.41
CA LEU A 48 7.39 5.26 1.68
C LEU A 48 7.91 6.14 0.53
N LEU A 49 7.03 6.81 -0.21
CA LEU A 49 7.46 7.71 -1.30
C LEU A 49 8.28 8.91 -0.79
N HIS A 50 8.07 9.33 0.45
CA HIS A 50 8.77 10.45 1.07
C HIS A 50 9.95 10.02 1.94
N ALA A 51 9.92 8.79 2.46
CA ALA A 51 10.98 8.22 3.30
C ALA A 51 12.23 7.75 2.54
N ALA A 52 12.15 7.54 1.22
CA ALA A 52 13.29 7.12 0.41
C ALA A 52 14.42 8.17 0.42
N ASP A 53 15.63 7.73 0.79
CA ASP A 53 16.84 8.57 0.84
C ASP A 53 17.19 9.11 -0.55
N LEU A 54 17.71 10.33 -0.62
CA LEU A 54 18.06 11.00 -1.87
C LEU A 54 19.01 10.17 -2.76
N LYS A 55 19.89 9.36 -2.16
CA LYS A 55 20.83 8.50 -2.91
C LYS A 55 20.16 7.28 -3.54
N GLN A 56 18.99 6.88 -3.05
CA GLN A 56 18.22 5.74 -3.56
C GLN A 56 17.06 6.16 -4.46
N ARG A 57 17.01 7.45 -4.82
CA ARG A 57 16.10 7.99 -5.82
C ARG A 57 16.80 8.03 -7.16
N ILE A 58 16.22 7.35 -8.14
CA ILE A 58 16.70 7.31 -9.52
C ILE A 58 15.56 7.74 -10.45
N HIS A 59 15.88 8.30 -11.61
CA HIS A 59 14.89 8.69 -12.61
C HIS A 59 14.94 7.77 -13.80
N ALA A 60 13.79 7.57 -14.45
CA ALA A 60 13.72 6.80 -15.68
C ALA A 60 14.62 7.40 -16.78
N ARG A 61 15.41 6.56 -17.44
CA ARG A 61 16.42 7.00 -18.42
C ARG A 61 15.81 7.53 -19.71
N THR A 62 14.70 6.92 -20.14
CA THR A 62 14.09 7.17 -21.46
C THR A 62 12.63 7.62 -21.38
N GLY A 63 12.12 7.88 -20.17
CA GLY A 63 10.70 8.17 -19.92
C GLY A 63 9.95 6.93 -19.44
N PRO A 64 9.58 5.97 -20.31
CA PRO A 64 8.89 4.75 -19.88
C PRO A 64 9.75 3.86 -18.97
N PRO A 65 9.12 3.06 -18.08
CA PRO A 65 9.85 2.14 -17.20
C PRO A 65 10.43 0.97 -18.00
N THR A 66 11.73 0.96 -18.22
CA THR A 66 12.43 -0.08 -18.97
C THR A 66 12.98 -1.19 -18.05
N PRO A 67 13.28 -2.38 -18.61
CA PRO A 67 14.10 -3.41 -17.95
C PRO A 67 15.36 -2.88 -17.27
N ASP A 68 16.07 -1.96 -17.93
CA ASP A 68 17.31 -1.40 -17.42
C ASP A 68 17.06 -0.50 -16.21
N ASP A 69 15.95 0.25 -16.20
CA ASP A 69 15.57 1.08 -15.04
C ASP A 69 15.20 0.21 -13.83
N PHE A 70 14.60 -0.96 -14.04
CA PHE A 70 14.31 -1.94 -12.98
C PHE A 70 15.60 -2.61 -12.46
N ASP A 71 16.55 -2.93 -13.35
CA ASP A 71 17.87 -3.44 -12.96
C ASP A 71 18.68 -2.36 -12.20
N GLU A 72 18.57 -1.09 -12.58
CA GLU A 72 19.16 0.04 -11.85
C GLU A 72 18.50 0.23 -10.47
N LEU A 73 17.18 0.07 -10.38
CA LEU A 73 16.47 0.09 -9.10
C LEU A 73 16.93 -1.07 -8.20
N LEU A 74 17.16 -2.28 -8.72
CA LEU A 74 17.73 -3.40 -7.95
C LEU A 74 19.12 -3.08 -7.39
N ALA A 75 19.93 -2.31 -8.13
CA ALA A 75 21.24 -1.91 -7.65
C ALA A 75 21.17 -0.95 -6.43
N THR A 76 20.08 -0.16 -6.30
CA THR A 76 19.85 0.71 -5.13
C THR A 76 19.62 -0.09 -3.85
N VAL A 77 18.86 -1.20 -3.94
CA VAL A 77 18.54 -2.13 -2.85
C VAL A 77 19.24 -3.46 -3.10
N TRP A 78 20.58 -3.44 -3.14
CA TRP A 78 21.39 -4.60 -3.54
C TRP A 78 21.35 -5.76 -2.54
N ARG A 79 21.05 -5.48 -1.27
CA ARG A 79 21.01 -6.49 -0.21
C ARG A 79 19.56 -6.95 -0.01
N ASP A 80 19.28 -8.13 -0.53
CA ASP A 80 18.03 -8.88 -0.39
C ASP A 80 16.77 -8.10 -0.79
N PRO A 81 16.68 -7.61 -2.05
CA PRO A 81 15.47 -6.93 -2.53
C PRO A 81 14.29 -7.90 -2.57
N GLU A 82 13.19 -7.56 -1.88
CA GLU A 82 12.05 -8.47 -1.73
C GLU A 82 10.87 -8.15 -2.64
N ILE A 83 10.49 -6.87 -2.77
CA ILE A 83 9.23 -6.50 -3.42
C ILE A 83 9.39 -5.21 -4.19
N PHE A 84 8.99 -5.23 -5.47
CA PHE A 84 8.62 -4.02 -6.19
C PHE A 84 7.16 -3.67 -5.93
N LEU A 85 6.87 -2.39 -5.74
CA LEU A 85 5.52 -1.86 -5.60
C LEU A 85 5.31 -0.76 -6.65
N ALA A 86 4.31 -0.93 -7.50
CA ALA A 86 4.04 0.00 -8.59
C ALA A 86 2.54 0.14 -8.86
N HIS A 87 2.14 1.28 -9.43
CA HIS A 87 0.77 1.44 -9.90
C HIS A 87 0.46 0.41 -11.01
N PRO A 88 -0.73 -0.23 -11.06
CA PRO A 88 -1.05 -1.25 -12.07
C PRO A 88 -0.80 -0.81 -13.52
N ARG A 89 -1.07 0.46 -13.84
CA ARG A 89 -0.79 1.03 -15.18
C ARG A 89 0.72 1.12 -15.46
N THR A 90 1.54 1.39 -14.45
CA THR A 90 3.01 1.39 -14.53
C THR A 90 3.54 -0.02 -14.77
N ILE A 91 2.99 -1.04 -14.09
CA ILE A 91 3.31 -2.45 -14.34
C ILE A 91 2.97 -2.83 -15.79
N ALA A 92 1.82 -2.38 -16.30
CA ALA A 92 1.45 -2.60 -17.69
C ALA A 92 2.39 -1.88 -18.68
N ALA A 93 2.86 -0.66 -18.34
CA ALA A 93 3.86 0.05 -19.15
C ALA A 93 5.19 -0.70 -19.20
N PHE A 94 5.66 -1.19 -18.05
CA PHE A 94 6.84 -2.05 -17.96
C PHE A 94 6.70 -3.31 -18.80
N GLY A 95 5.55 -4.01 -18.71
CA GLY A 95 5.28 -5.19 -19.55
C GLY A 95 5.32 -4.89 -21.06
N ARG A 96 4.88 -3.70 -21.49
CA ARG A 96 5.02 -3.27 -22.90
C ARG A 96 6.48 -3.01 -23.28
N GLU A 97 7.26 -2.38 -22.41
CA GLU A 97 8.69 -2.14 -22.62
C GLU A 97 9.49 -3.44 -22.72
N CYS A 98 9.17 -4.44 -21.89
CA CYS A 98 9.72 -5.80 -21.97
C CYS A 98 9.34 -6.46 -23.29
N SER A 99 8.06 -6.46 -23.64
CA SER A 99 7.54 -7.06 -24.89
C SER A 99 8.19 -6.46 -26.13
N ARG A 100 8.40 -5.13 -26.16
CA ARG A 100 9.08 -4.46 -27.29
C ARG A 100 10.53 -4.90 -27.46
N ARG A 101 11.19 -5.30 -26.36
CA ARG A 101 12.57 -5.81 -26.36
C ARG A 101 12.64 -7.34 -26.53
N GLY A 102 11.51 -8.02 -26.69
CA GLY A 102 11.45 -9.49 -26.76
C GLY A 102 11.76 -10.16 -25.42
N ILE A 103 11.60 -9.44 -24.31
CA ILE A 103 11.83 -9.94 -22.95
C ILE A 103 10.47 -10.24 -22.33
N TYR A 104 10.34 -11.41 -21.71
CA TYR A 104 9.17 -11.81 -20.96
C TYR A 104 9.55 -11.92 -19.49
N PRO A 105 8.97 -11.09 -18.59
CA PRO A 105 9.20 -11.22 -17.16
C PRO A 105 8.74 -12.59 -16.65
N ASP A 106 9.49 -13.18 -15.74
CA ASP A 106 9.11 -14.43 -15.09
C ASP A 106 7.94 -14.21 -14.13
N SER A 107 7.37 -15.30 -13.61
CA SER A 107 6.44 -15.27 -12.50
C SER A 107 7.04 -15.97 -11.27
N VAL A 108 6.66 -15.50 -10.09
CA VAL A 108 6.98 -16.16 -8.81
C VAL A 108 5.69 -16.57 -8.11
N ASP A 109 5.76 -17.67 -7.36
CA ASP A 109 4.67 -18.05 -6.47
C ASP A 109 4.69 -17.16 -5.23
N MET A 110 3.59 -16.45 -5.01
CA MET A 110 3.35 -15.69 -3.80
C MET A 110 2.01 -16.12 -3.21
N ASN A 111 2.07 -16.85 -2.09
CA ASN A 111 0.89 -17.38 -1.40
C ASN A 111 -0.03 -18.23 -2.31
N GLY A 112 0.55 -19.04 -3.21
CA GLY A 112 -0.19 -19.89 -4.15
C GLY A 112 -0.73 -19.15 -5.39
N HIS A 113 -0.36 -17.87 -5.57
CA HIS A 113 -0.69 -17.08 -6.74
C HIS A 113 0.57 -16.76 -7.54
N GLN A 114 0.50 -16.94 -8.86
CA GLN A 114 1.57 -16.53 -9.76
C GLN A 114 1.50 -15.02 -9.98
N VAL A 115 2.53 -14.31 -9.51
CA VAL A 115 2.66 -12.85 -9.69
C VAL A 115 3.80 -12.54 -10.65
N PRO A 116 3.69 -11.49 -11.48
CA PRO A 116 4.79 -11.04 -12.33
C PRO A 116 6.02 -10.70 -11.47
N ALA A 117 7.20 -11.04 -11.96
CA ALA A 117 8.46 -10.82 -11.28
C ALA A 117 9.54 -10.32 -12.23
N TRP A 118 10.49 -9.59 -11.66
CA TRP A 118 11.70 -9.15 -12.35
C TRP A 118 12.92 -9.64 -11.58
N ARG A 119 13.78 -10.44 -12.23
CA ARG A 119 14.97 -11.05 -11.59
C ARG A 119 14.65 -11.83 -10.31
N GLY A 120 13.50 -12.49 -10.26
CA GLY A 120 13.05 -13.23 -9.08
C GLY A 120 12.38 -12.39 -7.99
N VAL A 121 12.29 -11.07 -8.17
CA VAL A 121 11.62 -10.16 -7.24
C VAL A 121 10.20 -9.87 -7.73
N PRO A 122 9.15 -10.16 -6.95
CA PRO A 122 7.76 -9.91 -7.35
C PRO A 122 7.46 -8.42 -7.56
N VAL A 123 6.64 -8.13 -8.57
CA VAL A 123 6.12 -6.80 -8.88
C VAL A 123 4.65 -6.71 -8.50
N LEU A 124 4.38 -6.10 -7.35
CA LEU A 124 3.06 -6.03 -6.76
C LEU A 124 2.31 -4.75 -7.14
N PRO A 125 1.02 -4.86 -7.52
CA PRO A 125 0.19 -3.71 -7.81
C PRO A 125 -0.19 -2.95 -6.54
N CYS A 126 0.00 -1.64 -6.54
CA CYS A 126 -0.55 -0.74 -5.52
C CYS A 126 -1.22 0.46 -6.20
N ASN A 127 -2.54 0.56 -6.05
CA ASN A 127 -3.31 1.67 -6.62
C ASN A 127 -3.16 2.98 -5.82
N LYS A 128 -2.42 2.97 -4.70
CA LYS A 128 -2.18 4.17 -3.88
C LYS A 128 -1.00 4.99 -4.36
N ILE A 129 -0.11 4.42 -5.19
CA ILE A 129 0.97 5.18 -5.83
C ILE A 129 0.35 6.13 -6.85
N PRO A 130 0.58 7.45 -6.73
CA PRO A 130 -0.11 8.44 -7.54
C PRO A 130 0.40 8.41 -8.99
N ILE A 131 -0.52 8.71 -9.92
CA ILE A 131 -0.19 9.09 -11.29
C ILE A 131 -0.32 10.60 -11.38
N SER A 132 0.72 11.29 -11.82
CA SER A 132 0.72 12.74 -12.02
C SER A 132 -0.12 13.14 -13.23
N ASP A 133 -0.46 14.44 -13.33
CA ASP A 133 -1.12 15.00 -14.51
C ASP A 133 -0.28 14.84 -15.78
N ALA A 134 1.05 14.79 -15.63
CA ALA A 134 2.00 14.49 -16.70
C ALA A 134 2.02 13.00 -17.11
N ARG A 135 1.15 12.16 -16.50
CA ARG A 135 1.10 10.69 -16.67
C ARG A 135 2.41 10.00 -16.30
N THR A 136 3.09 10.55 -15.30
CA THR A 136 4.22 9.88 -14.65
C THR A 136 3.78 9.24 -13.34
N SER A 137 4.49 8.21 -12.91
CA SER A 137 4.29 7.55 -11.62
C SER A 137 5.67 7.26 -11.03
N SER A 138 5.68 6.58 -9.88
CA SER A 138 6.89 6.00 -9.31
C SER A 138 6.80 4.48 -9.21
N VAL A 139 7.95 3.85 -9.03
CA VAL A 139 8.10 2.43 -8.65
C VAL A 139 8.96 2.38 -7.39
N LEU A 140 8.48 1.70 -6.37
CA LEU A 140 9.23 1.45 -5.13
C LEU A 140 9.86 0.07 -5.20
N LEU A 141 11.04 -0.07 -4.60
CA LEU A 141 11.67 -1.35 -4.29
C LEU A 141 12.09 -1.34 -2.83
N PHE A 142 11.83 -2.41 -2.09
CA PHE A 142 12.31 -2.50 -0.72
C PHE A 142 12.48 -3.93 -0.23
N ARG A 143 13.30 -4.06 0.81
CA ARG A 143 13.36 -5.25 1.68
C ARG A 143 12.56 -5.01 2.95
N ARG A 144 12.03 -6.05 3.58
CA ARG A 144 11.17 -5.91 4.76
C ARG A 144 11.79 -6.57 5.99
N GLY A 145 11.27 -6.20 7.14
CA GLY A 145 11.58 -6.88 8.41
C GLY A 145 12.75 -6.27 9.16
N GLU A 146 12.71 -6.45 10.48
CA GLU A 146 13.71 -5.90 11.40
C GLU A 146 15.05 -6.62 11.29
N ASP A 147 15.02 -7.95 11.17
CA ASP A 147 16.22 -8.80 11.04
C ASP A 147 17.07 -8.43 9.82
N ASN A 148 16.40 -8.03 8.72
CA ASN A 148 17.03 -7.60 7.48
C ASN A 148 17.36 -6.10 7.47
N GLN A 149 17.13 -5.38 8.57
CA GLN A 149 17.25 -3.92 8.65
C GLN A 149 16.46 -3.22 7.53
N GLY A 150 15.28 -3.75 7.24
CA GLY A 150 14.43 -3.34 6.12
C GLY A 150 13.42 -2.25 6.47
N VAL A 151 12.35 -2.22 5.69
CA VAL A 151 11.14 -1.44 5.97
C VAL A 151 10.27 -2.20 6.96
N ILE A 152 9.87 -1.54 8.03
CA ILE A 152 8.99 -2.09 9.07
C ILE A 152 7.73 -1.24 9.23
N GLY A 153 6.60 -1.90 9.46
CA GLY A 153 5.35 -1.26 9.88
C GLY A 153 5.31 -1.18 11.40
N LEU A 154 5.03 0.00 11.94
CA LEU A 154 4.83 0.22 13.36
C LEU A 154 3.33 0.31 13.64
N HIS A 155 2.85 -0.42 14.64
CA HIS A 155 1.48 -0.31 15.11
C HIS A 155 1.46 -0.49 16.64
N GLN A 156 0.56 0.23 17.30
CA GLN A 156 0.40 0.11 18.74
C GLN A 156 -0.48 -1.13 19.05
N THR A 157 0.04 -2.09 19.80
CA THR A 157 -0.74 -3.23 20.31
C THR A 157 -1.15 -3.02 21.76
N GLY A 158 -2.18 -3.75 22.22
CA GLY A 158 -2.64 -3.72 23.61
C GLY A 158 -3.42 -2.46 23.96
N ILE A 159 -4.09 -1.85 22.98
CA ILE A 159 -4.92 -0.66 23.19
C ILE A 159 -6.27 -1.04 23.82
N PRO A 160 -6.89 -0.15 24.63
CA PRO A 160 -8.24 -0.37 25.10
C PRO A 160 -9.23 -0.54 23.93
N ASP A 161 -10.14 -1.51 24.06
CA ASP A 161 -11.14 -1.87 23.05
C ASP A 161 -10.51 -2.28 21.69
N GLU A 162 -9.34 -2.94 21.73
CA GLU A 162 -8.66 -3.48 20.54
C GLU A 162 -9.52 -4.55 19.87
N TYR A 163 -9.83 -4.32 18.58
CA TYR A 163 -10.57 -5.25 17.75
C TYR A 163 -9.61 -6.11 16.91
N GLU A 164 -8.56 -5.48 16.38
CA GLU A 164 -7.45 -6.10 15.66
C GLU A 164 -6.16 -5.32 16.01
N PRO A 165 -4.95 -5.90 15.81
CA PRO A 165 -3.69 -5.19 16.07
C PRO A 165 -3.66 -3.78 15.48
N GLY A 166 -3.51 -2.77 16.36
CA GLY A 166 -3.45 -1.36 15.97
C GLY A 166 -4.78 -0.72 15.58
N LEU A 167 -5.92 -1.39 15.82
CA LEU A 167 -7.27 -0.87 15.54
C LEU A 167 -8.19 -1.05 16.76
N ASN A 168 -8.79 0.05 17.22
CA ASN A 168 -9.79 -0.01 18.29
C ASN A 168 -11.17 0.45 17.83
N VAL A 169 -12.20 -0.12 18.47
CA VAL A 169 -13.60 0.22 18.24
C VAL A 169 -14.24 0.54 19.58
N ARG A 170 -14.45 1.83 19.86
CA ARG A 170 -15.01 2.29 21.13
C ARG A 170 -16.44 2.77 20.96
N PHE A 171 -17.36 2.21 21.74
CA PHE A 171 -18.71 2.78 21.86
C PHE A 171 -18.64 4.17 22.48
N MET A 172 -19.28 5.15 21.84
CA MET A 172 -19.34 6.52 22.36
C MET A 172 -20.63 6.76 23.14
N ASN A 173 -21.75 6.86 22.44
CA ASN A 173 -23.05 7.17 23.04
C ASN A 173 -24.20 6.80 22.09
N ILE A 174 -25.42 6.94 22.62
CA ILE A 174 -26.67 6.96 21.85
C ILE A 174 -27.25 8.36 21.98
N ASN A 175 -27.57 9.01 20.86
CA ASN A 175 -28.16 10.34 20.88
C ASN A 175 -29.70 10.31 21.04
N GLU A 176 -30.33 11.46 21.22
CA GLU A 176 -31.79 11.62 21.37
C GLU A 176 -32.60 11.11 20.17
N LYS A 177 -31.96 10.96 19.00
CA LYS A 177 -32.56 10.37 17.78
C LYS A 177 -32.34 8.86 17.69
N ALA A 178 -31.94 8.21 18.78
CA ALA A 178 -31.65 6.79 18.87
C ALA A 178 -30.57 6.32 17.87
N VAL A 179 -29.57 7.17 17.61
CA VAL A 179 -28.39 6.81 16.80
C VAL A 179 -27.25 6.45 17.73
N ILE A 180 -26.78 5.21 17.60
CA ILE A 180 -25.62 4.63 18.27
C ILE A 180 -24.36 5.07 17.53
N SER A 181 -23.37 5.60 18.26
CA SER A 181 -22.09 6.05 17.69
C SER A 181 -20.92 5.20 18.18
N TYR A 182 -20.08 4.73 17.26
CA TYR A 182 -18.82 4.04 17.54
C TYR A 182 -17.66 4.85 16.98
N LEU A 183 -16.60 5.05 17.77
CA LEU A 183 -15.34 5.63 17.33
C LEU A 183 -14.40 4.51 16.91
N VAL A 184 -13.98 4.52 15.65
CA VAL A 184 -12.99 3.57 15.11
C VAL A 184 -11.67 4.32 14.88
N SER A 185 -10.61 3.90 15.56
CA SER A 185 -9.29 4.51 15.41
C SER A 185 -8.24 3.48 15.04
N THR A 186 -7.28 3.91 14.22
CA THR A 186 -6.15 3.09 13.79
C THR A 186 -4.85 3.82 14.10
N TYR A 187 -3.87 3.10 14.65
CA TYR A 187 -2.55 3.61 15.01
C TYR A 187 -1.50 2.87 14.21
N TYR A 188 -0.88 3.56 13.26
CA TYR A 188 0.12 2.99 12.37
C TYR A 188 1.17 4.04 11.99
N SER A 189 2.36 3.56 11.65
CA SER A 189 3.43 4.30 11.01
C SER A 189 4.29 3.31 10.20
N ALA A 190 5.22 3.81 9.40
CA ALA A 190 6.23 3.01 8.72
C ALA A 190 7.62 3.60 9.01
N ALA A 191 8.62 2.74 9.11
CA ALA A 191 10.00 3.15 9.33
C ALA A 191 10.94 2.42 8.38
N VAL A 192 11.89 3.17 7.81
CA VAL A 192 12.97 2.65 6.99
C VAL A 192 14.22 2.60 7.87
N MET A 193 14.69 1.40 8.20
CA MET A 193 15.77 1.25 9.19
C MET A 193 17.15 1.66 8.65
N THR A 194 17.37 1.48 7.34
CA THR A 194 18.63 1.82 6.67
C THR A 194 18.35 2.45 5.31
N PRO A 195 19.17 3.42 4.85
CA PRO A 195 18.93 4.07 3.57
C PRO A 195 18.85 3.10 2.39
N ASP A 196 19.66 2.05 2.36
CA ASP A 196 19.68 1.02 1.31
C ASP A 196 18.52 0.01 1.36
N ALA A 197 17.58 0.16 2.30
CA ALA A 197 16.41 -0.72 2.39
C ALA A 197 15.26 -0.32 1.47
N LEU A 198 15.26 0.91 0.93
CA LEU A 198 14.18 1.48 0.14
C LEU A 198 14.73 2.28 -1.04
N GLY A 199 14.43 1.81 -2.25
CA GLY A 199 14.69 2.46 -3.52
C GLY A 199 13.43 3.02 -4.16
N LEU A 200 13.59 4.11 -4.90
CA LEU A 200 12.50 4.80 -5.60
C LEU A 200 12.93 5.16 -7.02
N LEU A 201 12.22 4.63 -8.01
CA LEU A 201 12.32 5.05 -9.40
C LEU A 201 11.22 6.09 -9.66
N GLU A 202 11.62 7.31 -9.96
CA GLU A 202 10.78 8.48 -10.17
C GLU A 202 10.54 8.76 -11.65
N ASP A 203 9.46 9.51 -11.92
CA ASP A 203 9.10 10.04 -13.24
C ASP A 203 8.94 9.01 -14.36
N VAL A 204 8.44 7.80 -14.02
CA VAL A 204 8.19 6.78 -15.04
C VAL A 204 6.95 7.10 -15.86
N GLU A 205 7.12 7.26 -17.17
CA GLU A 205 6.02 7.55 -18.09
C GLU A 205 5.16 6.32 -18.36
N ILE A 206 3.86 6.44 -18.17
CA ILE A 206 2.93 5.31 -18.30
C ILE A 206 2.43 5.14 -19.76
N GLY A 207 2.90 5.99 -20.68
CA GLY A 207 2.47 6.02 -22.07
C GLY A 207 1.05 6.58 -22.24
N ARG A 208 0.72 6.94 -23.49
CA ARG A 208 -0.66 7.31 -23.85
C ARG A 208 -1.41 6.04 -24.26
N GLU A 209 -2.52 5.73 -23.59
CA GLU A 209 -3.57 4.92 -24.21
C GLU A 209 -4.01 5.68 -25.47
N SER A 210 -3.66 5.12 -26.62
CA SER A 210 -4.19 5.50 -27.94
C SER A 210 -5.45 4.71 -28.21
#